data_AF-A0A6A5Z018-F1
#
_entry.id   AF-A0A6A5Z018-F1
#
_cell.length_a   1.000
_cell.length_b   1.000
_cell.length_c   1.000
_cell.angle_alpha   90.00
_cell.angle_beta   90.00
_cell.angle_gamma   90.00
#
_symmetry.space_group_name_H-M   'P 1'
#
loop_
_entity.id
_entity.type
_entity.pdbx_description
1 polymer ?
#
loop_
_entity_poly.entity_id
_entity_poly.type
_entity_poly.pdbx_seq_one_letter_code
_entity_poly.pdbx_strand_id
1 'polypeptide(L)'
;IQANFDESLTNKCYAIAIYLVNRTPTRKLGWKTPIEAATGKRPFIGYLRPIGSRAYVLNARVVKGAKMASRSIVGKLIGYDSTNIYRVWILSRLKIIRARDIWF
;
A
#
# COMPACT_ATOMS: atom_id res chain seq x y z
N ILE A 1 8.93 -4.54 20.68
CA ILE A 1 7.57 -4.43 20.10
C ILE A 1 7.45 -5.49 19.01
N GLN A 2 7.10 -6.72 19.40
CA GLN A 2 6.92 -7.82 18.45
C GLN A 2 5.42 -7.82 18.09
N ALA A 3 5.08 -7.11 17.03
CA ALA A 3 3.73 -7.17 16.49
C ALA A 3 3.52 -8.60 16.01
N ASN A 4 2.56 -9.30 16.62
CA ASN A 4 2.20 -10.69 16.34
C ASN A 4 1.53 -10.73 14.96
N PHE A 5 2.35 -10.57 13.92
CA PHE A 5 1.90 -10.57 12.54
C PHE A 5 1.72 -12.00 12.09
N ASP A 6 0.48 -12.34 11.75
CA ASP A 6 0.11 -13.59 11.07
C ASP A 6 1.09 -13.87 9.91
N GLU A 7 1.49 -15.13 9.72
CA GLU A 7 2.51 -15.53 8.72
C GLU A 7 2.16 -14.99 7.32
N SER A 8 0.86 -14.96 6.99
CA SER A 8 0.35 -14.41 5.74
C SER A 8 0.61 -12.90 5.59
N LEU A 9 0.63 -12.14 6.68
CA LEU A 9 0.91 -10.70 6.68
C LEU A 9 2.41 -10.44 6.57
N THR A 10 3.22 -11.23 7.28
CA THR A 10 4.69 -11.18 7.20
C THR A 10 5.20 -11.40 5.78
N ASN A 11 4.70 -12.42 5.06
CA ASN A 11 5.05 -12.68 3.67
C ASN A 11 4.71 -11.50 2.73
N LYS A 12 3.59 -10.80 3.00
CA LYS A 12 3.22 -9.61 2.23
C LYS A 12 4.19 -8.46 2.49
N CYS A 13 4.60 -8.25 3.74
CA CYS A 13 5.60 -7.24 4.08
C CYS A 13 6.93 -7.48 3.36
N TYR A 14 7.41 -8.72 3.30
CA TYR A 14 8.63 -9.07 2.55
C TYR A 14 8.51 -8.77 1.05
N ALA A 15 7.40 -9.19 0.42
CA ALA A 15 7.17 -8.90 -1.00
C ALA A 15 7.21 -7.40 -1.31
N ILE A 16 6.76 -6.57 -0.36
CA ILE A 16 6.70 -5.12 -0.50
C ILE A 16 8.05 -4.47 -0.25
N ALA A 17 8.82 -4.98 0.71
CA ALA A 17 10.20 -4.57 0.88
C ALA A 17 10.98 -4.81 -0.42
N ILE A 18 10.85 -5.99 -1.03
CA ILE A 18 11.47 -6.31 -2.33
C ILE A 18 10.98 -5.35 -3.42
N TYR A 19 9.67 -5.09 -3.47
CA TYR A 19 9.07 -4.16 -4.43
C TYR A 19 9.64 -2.74 -4.33
N LEU A 20 9.87 -2.24 -3.11
CA LEU A 20 10.45 -0.93 -2.83
C LEU A 20 11.94 -0.90 -3.16
N VAL A 21 12.69 -1.93 -2.78
CA VAL A 21 14.13 -2.07 -3.09
C VAL A 21 14.36 -2.03 -4.60
N ASN A 22 13.52 -2.73 -5.38
CA ASN A 22 13.61 -2.72 -6.85
C ASN A 22 13.35 -1.35 -7.50
N ARG A 23 12.75 -0.41 -6.76
CA ARG A 23 12.46 0.97 -7.19
C ARG A 23 13.31 2.01 -6.47
N THR A 24 14.23 1.59 -5.61
CA THR A 24 15.14 2.48 -4.88
C THR A 24 16.43 2.63 -5.69
N PRO A 25 16.85 3.86 -6.01
CA PRO A 25 18.09 4.07 -6.75
C PRO A 25 19.27 3.62 -5.90
N THR A 26 20.19 2.86 -6.51
CA THR A 26 21.33 2.29 -5.79
C THR A 26 22.64 2.84 -6.37
N ARG A 27 23.59 3.21 -5.50
CA ARG A 27 24.90 3.75 -5.92
C ARG A 27 25.66 2.81 -6.86
N LYS A 28 25.59 1.50 -6.61
CA LYS A 28 26.24 0.45 -7.44
C LYS A 28 25.75 0.44 -8.90
N LEU A 29 24.55 0.95 -9.16
CA LEU A 29 23.94 1.02 -10.49
C LEU A 29 24.04 2.42 -11.11
N GLY A 30 24.94 3.27 -10.61
CA GLY A 30 25.06 4.65 -11.08
C GLY A 30 23.82 5.48 -10.79
N TRP A 31 23.23 5.33 -9.59
CA TRP A 31 21.99 5.98 -9.16
C TRP A 31 20.73 5.59 -9.95
N LYS A 32 20.79 4.51 -10.75
CA LYS A 32 19.62 3.91 -11.39
C LYS A 32 18.90 2.96 -10.44
N THR A 33 17.61 2.75 -10.68
CA THR A 33 16.84 1.72 -9.96
C THR A 33 17.10 0.33 -10.57
N PRO A 34 17.07 -0.76 -9.78
CA PRO A 34 17.24 -2.12 -10.32
C PRO A 34 16.26 -2.43 -11.46
N ILE A 35 15.00 -1.99 -11.35
CA ILE A 35 14.00 -2.19 -12.40
C ILE A 35 14.30 -1.38 -13.67
N GLU A 36 14.84 -0.17 -13.54
CA GLU A 36 15.28 0.65 -14.67
C GLU A 36 16.51 0.07 -15.35
N ALA A 37 17.46 -0.48 -14.57
CA ALA A 37 18.63 -1.16 -15.13
C ALA A 37 18.23 -2.43 -15.90
N ALA A 38 17.21 -3.17 -15.44
CA ALA A 38 16.75 -4.40 -16.09
C ALA A 38 15.84 -4.14 -17.30
N THR A 39 14.95 -3.13 -17.24
CA THR A 39 13.93 -2.90 -18.27
C THR A 39 14.21 -1.69 -19.17
N GLY A 40 15.22 -0.88 -18.84
CA GLY A 40 15.50 0.39 -19.50
C GLY A 40 14.47 1.50 -19.27
N LYS A 41 13.40 1.22 -18.50
CA LYS A 41 12.31 2.17 -18.24
C LYS A 41 12.36 2.65 -16.79
N ARG A 42 12.39 3.97 -16.61
CA ARG A 42 12.35 4.58 -15.28
C ARG A 42 10.97 4.35 -14.64
N PRO A 43 10.89 3.73 -13.44
CA PRO A 43 9.62 3.51 -12.79
C PRO A 43 9.01 4.83 -12.32
N PHE A 44 7.71 5.00 -12.54
CA PHE A 44 6.96 6.05 -11.86
C PHE A 44 6.81 5.68 -10.38
N ILE A 45 7.12 6.61 -9.47
CA ILE A 45 7.11 6.38 -8.01
C ILE A 45 6.21 7.37 -7.25
N GLY A 46 5.52 8.29 -7.93
CA GLY A 46 4.71 9.34 -7.28
C GLY A 46 3.51 8.83 -6.48
N TYR A 47 3.07 7.58 -6.74
CA TYR A 47 2.01 6.92 -5.99
C TYR A 47 2.51 6.24 -4.71
N LEU A 48 3.82 6.09 -4.51
CA LEU A 48 4.33 5.46 -3.30
C LEU A 48 3.99 6.32 -2.08
N ARG A 49 3.65 5.65 -0.99
CA ARG A 49 3.36 6.25 0.31
C ARG A 49 4.14 5.50 1.41
N PRO A 50 4.32 6.08 2.59
CA PRO A 50 4.95 5.33 3.69
C PRO A 50 4.10 4.11 4.06
N ILE A 51 4.69 2.91 4.07
CA ILE A 51 4.00 1.72 4.57
C ILE A 51 3.68 1.94 6.05
N GLY A 52 2.46 1.59 6.47
CA GLY A 52 1.94 1.86 7.80
C GLY A 52 1.23 3.21 7.95
N SER A 53 1.21 4.05 6.90
CA SER A 53 0.44 5.30 6.91
C SER A 53 -1.06 5.05 7.14
N ARG A 54 -1.73 6.03 7.75
CA ARG A 54 -3.18 6.02 7.90
C ARG A 54 -3.80 6.18 6.51
N ALA A 55 -4.72 5.28 6.18
CA ALA A 55 -5.42 5.26 4.92
C ALA A 55 -6.92 5.28 5.19
N TYR A 56 -7.62 6.25 4.62
CA TYR A 56 -9.06 6.38 4.68
C TYR A 56 -9.66 5.84 3.38
N VAL A 57 -10.25 4.65 3.46
CA VAL A 57 -10.86 3.98 2.32
C VAL A 57 -12.34 4.32 2.25
N LEU A 58 -12.83 4.66 1.05
CA LEU A 58 -14.25 4.90 0.84
C LEU A 58 -15.07 3.62 1.05
N ASN A 59 -16.05 3.68 1.95
CA ASN A 59 -16.99 2.60 2.21
C ASN A 59 -18.16 2.67 1.23
N ALA A 60 -18.14 1.83 0.20
CA ALA A 60 -19.20 1.77 -0.81
C ALA A 60 -20.53 1.19 -0.27
N ARG A 61 -20.57 0.61 0.93
CA ARG A 61 -21.76 -0.05 1.50
C ARG A 61 -22.67 0.88 2.32
N VAL A 62 -22.45 2.18 2.28
CA VAL A 62 -23.29 3.13 3.04
C VAL A 62 -24.66 3.24 2.38
N VAL A 63 -25.72 2.97 3.15
CA VAL A 63 -27.12 3.02 2.70
C VAL A 63 -27.47 4.44 2.21
N LYS A 64 -28.14 4.53 1.05
CA LYS A 64 -28.68 5.80 0.53
C LYS A 64 -29.65 6.38 1.57
N GLY A 65 -29.35 7.57 2.10
CA GLY A 65 -30.15 8.26 3.13
C GLY A 65 -29.37 8.63 4.39
N ALA A 66 -28.26 7.95 4.70
CA ALA A 66 -27.42 8.29 5.85
C ALA A 66 -26.38 9.37 5.49
N LYS A 67 -26.80 10.64 5.35
CA LYS A 67 -25.91 11.75 4.97
C LYS A 67 -24.79 11.98 6.00
N MET A 68 -25.11 11.82 7.29
CA MET A 68 -24.23 12.05 8.45
C MET A 68 -23.36 10.85 8.84
N ALA A 69 -23.56 9.66 8.27
CA ALA A 69 -22.77 8.50 8.63
C ALA A 69 -21.35 8.60 8.06
N SER A 70 -20.35 8.18 8.85
CA SER A 70 -18.96 8.09 8.38
C SER A 70 -18.87 7.15 7.18
N ARG A 71 -18.48 7.70 6.03
CA ARG A 71 -18.28 6.95 4.78
C ARG A 71 -16.86 6.43 4.64
N SER A 72 -15.96 6.69 5.57
CA SER A 72 -14.56 6.27 5.48
C SER A 72 -14.24 5.17 6.48
N ILE A 73 -13.57 4.13 6.00
CA ILE A 73 -12.97 3.08 6.82
C ILE A 73 -11.50 3.42 7.00
N VAL A 74 -11.09 3.61 8.25
CA VAL A 74 -9.69 3.84 8.60
C VAL A 74 -8.94 2.51 8.62
N GLY A 75 -7.80 2.47 7.95
CA GLY A 75 -6.87 1.35 7.99
C GLY A 75 -5.43 1.81 7.89
N LYS A 76 -4.51 0.84 7.83
CA LYS A 76 -3.09 1.07 7.59
C LYS A 76 -2.71 0.61 6.20
N LEU A 77 -1.97 1.43 5.46
CA LEU A 77 -1.40 1.00 4.19
C LEU A 77 -0.42 -0.13 4.44
N ILE A 78 -0.64 -1.29 3.83
CA ILE A 78 0.32 -2.39 3.92
C ILE A 78 1.10 -2.59 2.65
N GLY A 79 0.60 -2.16 1.48
CA GLY A 79 1.22 -2.47 0.20
C GLY A 79 0.58 -1.92 -1.05
N TYR A 80 1.18 -2.28 -2.18
CA TYR A 80 0.81 -1.87 -3.52
C TYR A 80 0.49 -3.07 -4.38
N ASP A 81 -0.46 -2.87 -5.28
CA ASP A 81 -0.89 -3.88 -6.24
C ASP A 81 -0.81 -3.32 -7.66
N SER A 82 -1.05 -2.01 -7.81
CA SER A 82 -0.82 -1.26 -9.05
C SER A 82 -0.54 0.21 -8.70
N THR A 83 -0.34 1.07 -9.70
CA THR A 83 -0.09 2.51 -9.54
C THR A 83 -1.15 3.19 -8.66
N ASN A 84 -2.41 2.82 -8.82
CA ASN A 84 -3.53 3.43 -8.08
C ASN A 84 -4.27 2.42 -7.20
N ILE A 85 -3.74 1.21 -7.00
CA ILE A 85 -4.42 0.17 -6.22
C ILE A 85 -3.53 -0.20 -5.06
N TYR A 86 -4.04 0.02 -3.86
CA TYR A 86 -3.34 -0.23 -2.62
C TYR A 86 -3.99 -1.34 -1.82
N ARG A 87 -3.19 -1.95 -0.96
CA ARG A 87 -3.63 -2.94 0.04
C ARG A 87 -3.66 -2.26 1.39
N VAL A 88 -4.85 -2.16 1.97
CA VAL A 88 -5.07 -1.53 3.28
C VAL A 88 -5.51 -2.58 4.27
N TRP A 89 -4.86 -2.63 5.42
CA TRP A 89 -5.26 -3.47 6.53
C TRP A 89 -6.22 -2.71 7.44
N ILE A 90 -7.43 -3.22 7.54
CA ILE A 90 -8.47 -2.70 8.41
C ILE A 90 -8.37 -3.44 9.74
N LEU A 91 -7.90 -2.74 10.77
CA LEU A 91 -7.74 -3.28 12.12
C LEU A 91 -9.07 -3.78 12.71
N SER A 92 -10.17 -3.06 12.47
CA SER A 92 -11.50 -3.42 13.00
C SER A 92 -12.07 -4.72 12.43
N ARG A 93 -11.57 -5.18 11.28
CA ARG A 93 -12.03 -6.42 10.62
C ARG A 93 -10.93 -7.48 10.49
N LEU A 94 -9.73 -7.17 10.98
CA LEU A 94 -8.50 -7.95 10.79
C LEU A 94 -8.31 -8.40 9.34
N LYS A 95 -8.75 -7.58 8.38
CA LYS A 95 -8.82 -7.95 6.96
C LYS A 95 -8.05 -6.96 6.10
N ILE A 96 -7.36 -7.50 5.10
CA ILE A 96 -6.70 -6.71 4.07
C ILE A 96 -7.68 -6.53 2.92
N ILE A 97 -7.92 -5.29 2.52
CA ILE A 97 -8.74 -4.95 1.37
C ILE A 97 -7.88 -4.31 0.28
N ARG A 98 -8.29 -4.53 -0.97
CA ARG A 98 -7.78 -3.79 -2.12
C ARG A 98 -8.68 -2.57 -2.34
N ALA A 99 -8.09 -1.39 -2.41
CA ALA A 99 -8.83 -0.16 -2.66
C ALA A 99 -8.05 0.75 -3.59
N ARG A 100 -8.79 1.50 -4.42
CA ARG A 100 -8.27 2.51 -5.32
C ARG A 100 -8.48 3.91 -4.74
N ASP A 101 -9.72 4.20 -4.35
CA ASP A 101 -10.10 5.49 -3.79
C ASP A 101 -9.74 5.54 -2.30
N ILE A 102 -8.55 6.07 -2.04
CA ILE A 102 -7.95 6.17 -0.72
C ILE A 102 -7.45 7.58 -0.51
N TRP A 103 -7.79 8.13 0.65
CA TRP A 103 -7.17 9.35 1.14
C TRP A 103 -6.08 8.99 2.16
N PHE A 104 -4.91 9.60 2.04
CA PHE A 104 -3.76 9.40 2.93
C PHE A 104 -3.56 10.61 3.84
#